data_AF-A0A8J8PQK7-F1
#
_entry.id   AF-A0A8J8PQK7-F1
#
_cell.length_a   1.000
_cell.length_b   1.000
_cell.length_c   1.000
_cell.angle_alpha   90.00
_cell.angle_beta   90.00
_cell.angle_gamma   90.00
#
_symmetry.space_group_name_H-M   'P 1'
#
loop_
_entity.id
_entity.type
_entity.pdbx_description
1 polymer ?
#
loop_
_entity_poly.entity_id
_entity_poly.type
_entity_poly.pdbx_seq_one_letter_code
_entity_poly.pdbx_strand_id
1 'polypeptide(L)'
;MILREIIEELAYPLKQRKIVNVCVSPIYTAVMLDNQSIGISHTIVDGEISHAGEIVGANAYDIVIENLDSNLQRSVSLAILNSLGEQSSYTQGDPLSLYSGVKLCVFGYTPQVSASNFDTIITYDFASNETRKIGNTEIRPFSTLTKEYCSTAVIFGSTLVNNTIDKIISQVSADHLILTGISSVDAPITLKNYGFEVISKLFSSDKYRVFRIVCEGGNNRALGKYMIRYFRKI
;
A
#
# COMPACT_ATOMS: atom_id res chain seq x y z
N MET A 1 15.23 -3.90 6.74
CA MET A 1 14.26 -3.90 5.62
C MET A 1 12.99 -3.38 6.20
N ILE A 2 12.47 -2.27 5.69
CA ILE A 2 11.37 -1.54 6.32
C ILE A 2 10.15 -2.43 6.63
N LEU A 3 9.84 -3.41 5.77
CA LEU A 3 8.71 -4.33 6.00
C LEU A 3 8.87 -5.18 7.28
N ARG A 4 10.08 -5.63 7.62
CA ARG A 4 10.32 -6.41 8.85
C ARG A 4 10.11 -5.55 10.09
N GLU A 5 10.60 -4.32 10.07
CA GLU A 5 10.42 -3.36 11.17
C GLU A 5 8.94 -2.98 11.35
N ILE A 6 8.19 -2.84 10.25
CA ILE A 6 6.72 -2.66 10.27
C ILE A 6 6.04 -3.85 10.99
N ILE A 7 6.46 -5.08 10.69
CA ILE A 7 5.90 -6.28 11.32
C ILE A 7 6.23 -6.31 12.81
N GLU A 8 7.44 -5.90 13.20
CA GLU A 8 7.87 -5.81 14.59
C GLU A 8 7.05 -4.78 15.37
N GLU A 9 6.82 -3.59 14.81
CA GLU A 9 5.95 -2.56 15.40
C GLU A 9 4.53 -3.09 15.62
N LEU A 10 4.00 -3.84 14.66
CA LEU A 10 2.63 -4.35 14.67
C LEU A 10 2.49 -5.74 15.29
N ALA A 11 3.56 -6.33 15.82
CA ALA A 11 3.56 -7.71 16.31
C ALA A 11 2.54 -7.95 17.42
N TYR A 12 2.43 -7.01 18.37
CA TYR A 12 1.51 -7.14 19.50
C TYR A 12 0.03 -7.22 19.06
N PRO A 13 -0.52 -6.26 18.29
CA PRO A 13 -1.90 -6.37 17.83
C PRO A 13 -2.13 -7.54 16.87
N LEU A 14 -1.14 -7.94 16.06
CA LEU A 14 -1.28 -9.12 15.18
C LEU A 14 -1.46 -10.42 15.96
N LYS A 15 -0.67 -10.63 17.02
CA LYS A 15 -0.73 -11.85 17.84
C LYS A 15 -2.08 -12.06 18.51
N GLN A 16 -2.88 -11.01 18.66
CA GLN A 16 -4.22 -11.04 19.25
C GLN A 16 -5.34 -11.31 18.25
N ARG A 17 -5.02 -11.55 16.98
CA ARG A 17 -6.01 -11.66 15.91
C ARG A 17 -5.92 -13.02 15.23
N LYS A 18 -7.09 -13.54 14.86
CA LYS A 18 -7.23 -14.68 13.96
C LYS A 18 -7.81 -14.24 12.63
N ILE A 19 -7.42 -14.93 11.57
CA ILE A 19 -7.97 -14.72 10.23
C ILE A 19 -9.29 -15.50 10.15
N VAL A 20 -10.39 -14.83 9.82
CA VAL A 20 -11.70 -15.48 9.65
C VAL A 20 -12.07 -15.67 8.18
N ASN A 21 -11.46 -14.91 7.28
CA ASN A 21 -11.63 -15.09 5.85
C ASN A 21 -10.46 -14.51 5.08
N VAL A 22 -10.14 -15.12 3.94
CA VAL A 22 -9.10 -14.66 3.01
C VAL A 22 -9.59 -14.83 1.59
N CYS A 23 -9.25 -13.87 0.74
CA CYS A 23 -9.62 -13.90 -0.64
C CYS A 23 -8.50 -13.36 -1.52
N VAL A 24 -8.02 -14.16 -2.44
CA VAL A 24 -6.90 -13.83 -3.31
C VAL A 24 -7.42 -13.76 -4.73
N SER A 25 -7.64 -12.54 -5.22
CA SER A 25 -8.02 -12.30 -6.61
C SER A 25 -6.82 -11.81 -7.41
N PRO A 26 -6.86 -11.85 -8.76
CA PRO A 26 -5.73 -11.42 -9.58
C PRO A 26 -5.31 -9.95 -9.40
N ILE A 27 -6.19 -9.08 -8.85
CA ILE A 27 -5.93 -7.65 -8.71
C ILE A 27 -5.73 -7.25 -7.25
N TYR A 28 -6.55 -7.80 -6.35
CA TYR A 28 -6.51 -7.49 -4.92
C TYR A 28 -6.62 -8.74 -4.05
N THR A 29 -5.92 -8.72 -2.92
CA THR A 29 -6.04 -9.71 -1.86
C THR A 29 -6.73 -9.04 -0.69
N ALA A 30 -7.76 -9.67 -0.14
CA ALA A 30 -8.48 -9.19 1.03
C ALA A 30 -8.39 -10.21 2.16
N VAL A 31 -8.22 -9.72 3.38
CA VAL A 31 -8.24 -10.52 4.60
C VAL A 31 -9.19 -9.89 5.59
N MET A 32 -10.01 -10.74 6.23
CA MET A 32 -10.89 -10.36 7.33
C MET A 32 -10.39 -11.01 8.61
N LEU A 33 -10.27 -10.22 9.67
CA LEU A 33 -9.92 -10.69 11.01
C LEU A 33 -11.16 -10.95 11.88
N ASP A 34 -10.97 -11.62 13.00
CA ASP A 34 -12.00 -11.97 13.99
C ASP A 34 -12.78 -10.77 14.55
N ASN A 35 -12.15 -9.60 14.65
CA ASN A 35 -12.80 -8.34 15.01
C ASN A 35 -13.56 -7.68 13.82
N GLN A 36 -13.73 -8.38 12.72
CA GLN A 36 -14.35 -7.92 11.48
C GLN A 36 -13.63 -6.72 10.85
N SER A 37 -12.37 -6.47 11.18
CA SER A 37 -11.56 -5.56 10.38
C SER A 37 -11.21 -6.23 9.05
N ILE A 38 -11.12 -5.41 8.00
CA ILE A 38 -10.77 -5.85 6.67
C ILE A 38 -9.54 -5.09 6.22
N GLY A 39 -8.57 -5.82 5.70
CA GLY A 39 -7.42 -5.23 5.04
C GLY A 39 -7.35 -5.73 3.62
N ILE A 40 -6.84 -4.88 2.74
CA ILE A 40 -6.73 -5.16 1.32
C ILE A 40 -5.30 -4.84 0.89
N SER A 41 -4.77 -5.62 -0.02
CA SER A 41 -3.54 -5.29 -0.73
C SER A 41 -3.77 -5.42 -2.23
N HIS A 42 -2.92 -4.76 -3.01
CA HIS A 42 -2.66 -5.16 -4.39
C HIS A 42 -2.15 -6.60 -4.43
N THR A 43 -2.63 -7.39 -5.40
CA THR A 43 -2.12 -8.73 -5.67
C THR A 43 -1.05 -8.65 -6.74
N ILE A 44 0.07 -9.32 -6.50
CA ILE A 44 1.06 -9.59 -7.54
C ILE A 44 1.18 -11.11 -7.63
N VAL A 45 0.75 -11.66 -8.77
CA VAL A 45 0.52 -13.10 -9.01
C VAL A 45 1.81 -13.88 -9.28
N ASP A 46 2.78 -13.75 -8.37
CA ASP A 46 4.09 -14.38 -8.46
C ASP A 46 4.39 -15.16 -7.17
N GLY A 47 4.48 -16.48 -7.30
CA GLY A 47 4.71 -17.44 -6.22
C GLY A 47 3.48 -18.22 -5.76
N GLU A 48 3.62 -18.92 -4.64
CA GLU A 48 2.58 -19.73 -3.99
C GLU A 48 2.40 -19.26 -2.54
N ILE A 49 1.18 -19.32 -2.03
CA ILE A 49 0.83 -18.92 -0.66
C ILE A 49 1.07 -20.10 0.28
N SER A 50 1.86 -19.88 1.33
CA SER A 50 2.05 -20.88 2.39
C SER A 50 0.74 -21.08 3.16
N HIS A 51 0.44 -22.33 3.54
CA HIS A 51 -0.77 -22.69 4.28
C HIS A 51 -2.08 -22.44 3.51
N ALA A 52 -2.07 -22.45 2.18
CA ALA A 52 -3.29 -22.36 1.39
C ALA A 52 -4.31 -23.45 1.80
N GLY A 53 -5.53 -23.05 2.14
CA GLY A 53 -6.56 -23.94 2.71
C GLY A 53 -6.56 -24.03 4.24
N GLU A 54 -5.50 -23.53 4.90
CA GLU A 54 -5.30 -23.58 6.36
C GLU A 54 -5.20 -22.17 6.99
N ILE A 55 -5.17 -21.10 6.18
CA ILE A 55 -5.09 -19.71 6.65
C ILE A 55 -6.27 -19.34 7.56
N VAL A 56 -7.49 -19.81 7.25
CA VAL A 56 -8.68 -19.48 8.04
C VAL A 56 -8.61 -20.19 9.40
N GLY A 57 -8.70 -19.41 10.47
CA GLY A 57 -8.55 -19.86 11.85
C GLY A 57 -7.13 -19.71 12.40
N ALA A 58 -6.14 -19.50 11.54
CA ALA A 58 -4.74 -19.30 11.93
C ALA A 58 -4.52 -17.94 12.61
N ASN A 59 -3.44 -17.84 13.38
CA ASN A 59 -3.01 -16.58 13.98
C ASN A 59 -2.50 -15.64 12.90
N ALA A 60 -2.90 -14.37 12.96
CA ALA A 60 -2.53 -13.37 11.96
C ALA A 60 -1.02 -13.10 11.93
N TYR A 61 -0.34 -13.11 13.08
CA TYR A 61 1.11 -12.89 13.15
C TYR A 61 1.89 -14.01 12.47
N ASP A 62 1.54 -15.27 12.75
CA ASP A 62 2.23 -16.46 12.23
C ASP A 62 2.14 -16.49 10.69
N ILE A 63 0.94 -16.28 10.13
CA ILE A 63 0.75 -16.20 8.68
C ILE A 63 1.57 -15.07 8.06
N VAL A 64 1.65 -13.90 8.71
CA VAL A 64 2.45 -12.77 8.21
C VAL A 64 3.93 -13.12 8.12
N ILE A 65 4.53 -13.73 9.16
CA ILE A 65 5.97 -14.02 9.18
C ILE A 65 6.36 -15.17 8.24
N GLU A 66 5.44 -16.10 7.98
CA GLU A 66 5.63 -17.27 7.09
C GLU A 66 5.34 -16.96 5.61
N ASN A 67 4.80 -15.78 5.30
CA ASN A 67 4.43 -15.37 3.94
C ASN A 67 5.13 -14.07 3.53
N LEU A 68 6.47 -14.08 3.45
CA LEU A 68 7.26 -12.90 3.07
C LEU A 68 8.17 -13.11 1.87
N ASP A 69 8.30 -14.32 1.32
CA ASP A 69 9.34 -14.64 0.34
C ASP A 69 8.93 -14.24 -1.08
N SER A 70 7.69 -14.53 -1.47
CA SER A 70 7.16 -14.17 -2.80
C SER A 70 6.27 -12.91 -2.78
N ASN A 71 6.02 -12.32 -3.94
CA ASN A 71 5.12 -11.17 -4.06
C ASN A 71 3.67 -11.55 -3.71
N LEU A 72 3.24 -12.76 -4.07
CA LEU A 72 1.90 -13.25 -3.74
C LEU A 72 1.74 -13.46 -2.23
N GLN A 73 2.74 -14.05 -1.59
CA GLN A 73 2.80 -14.19 -0.13
C GLN A 73 2.73 -12.82 0.56
N ARG A 74 3.57 -11.87 0.13
CA ARG A 74 3.54 -10.49 0.66
C ARG A 74 2.19 -9.80 0.42
N SER A 75 1.45 -10.15 -0.62
CA SER A 75 0.09 -9.63 -0.83
C SER A 75 -0.83 -10.05 0.33
N VAL A 76 -0.81 -11.33 0.72
CA VAL A 76 -1.58 -11.84 1.88
C VAL A 76 -1.13 -11.16 3.16
N SER A 77 0.17 -11.10 3.42
CA SER A 77 0.74 -10.49 4.63
C SER A 77 0.40 -9.01 4.74
N LEU A 78 0.46 -8.26 3.64
CA LEU A 78 0.10 -6.85 3.60
C LEU A 78 -1.41 -6.64 3.79
N ALA A 79 -2.26 -7.53 3.27
CA ALA A 79 -3.69 -7.48 3.55
C ALA A 79 -3.98 -7.72 5.04
N ILE A 80 -3.26 -8.64 5.70
CA ILE A 80 -3.36 -8.84 7.16
C ILE A 80 -2.90 -7.58 7.90
N LEU A 81 -1.69 -7.07 7.62
CA LEU A 81 -1.16 -5.86 8.28
C LEU A 81 -2.08 -4.65 8.08
N ASN A 82 -2.61 -4.48 6.88
CA ASN A 82 -3.47 -3.35 6.54
C ASN A 82 -4.86 -3.43 7.21
N SER A 83 -5.29 -4.60 7.65
CA SER A 83 -6.53 -4.76 8.42
C SER A 83 -6.45 -4.15 9.82
N LEU A 84 -5.25 -3.77 10.27
CA LEU A 84 -5.02 -3.02 11.49
C LEU A 84 -5.17 -1.51 11.28
N GLY A 85 -5.36 -0.79 12.38
CA GLY A 85 -5.56 0.66 12.40
C GLY A 85 -7.04 1.05 12.51
N GLU A 86 -7.26 2.22 13.09
CA GLU A 86 -8.60 2.75 13.36
C GLU A 86 -8.84 4.04 12.58
N GLN A 87 -9.96 4.08 11.84
CA GLN A 87 -10.34 5.24 11.03
C GLN A 87 -10.45 6.54 11.86
N SER A 88 -10.80 6.43 13.15
CA SER A 88 -10.91 7.56 14.10
C SER A 88 -9.62 8.37 14.25
N SER A 89 -8.46 7.77 13.98
CA SER A 89 -7.15 8.42 14.08
C SER A 89 -6.75 9.16 12.81
N TYR A 90 -7.63 9.24 11.80
CA TYR A 90 -7.35 9.78 10.49
C TYR A 90 -8.28 10.92 10.09
N THR A 91 -7.79 11.78 9.22
CA THR A 91 -8.57 12.83 8.55
C THR A 91 -9.01 12.36 7.17
N GLN A 92 -10.27 12.51 6.82
CA GLN A 92 -10.77 12.18 5.48
C GLN A 92 -10.19 13.14 4.43
N GLY A 93 -9.66 12.61 3.32
CA GLY A 93 -9.14 13.44 2.22
C GLY A 93 -7.94 12.84 1.50
N ASP A 94 -7.37 13.60 0.56
CA ASP A 94 -6.12 13.26 -0.13
C ASP A 94 -4.94 13.98 0.53
N PRO A 95 -3.92 13.26 1.04
CA PRO A 95 -2.76 13.89 1.67
C PRO A 95 -1.99 14.84 0.73
N LEU A 96 -2.05 14.62 -0.59
CA LEU A 96 -1.37 15.49 -1.56
C LEU A 96 -1.92 16.91 -1.58
N SER A 97 -3.16 17.12 -1.14
CA SER A 97 -3.74 18.46 -1.02
C SER A 97 -3.01 19.35 -0.02
N LEU A 98 -2.20 18.78 0.88
CA LEU A 98 -1.43 19.49 1.88
C LEU A 98 -0.10 20.04 1.35
N TYR A 99 0.32 19.62 0.15
CA TYR A 99 1.64 19.87 -0.39
C TYR A 99 1.55 20.54 -1.76
N SER A 100 2.59 21.31 -2.07
CA SER A 100 2.82 21.97 -3.34
C SER A 100 4.32 22.06 -3.59
N GLY A 101 4.75 22.11 -4.85
CA GLY A 101 6.16 22.27 -5.14
C GLY A 101 6.49 22.14 -6.62
N VAL A 102 7.78 22.22 -6.93
CA VAL A 102 8.23 22.18 -8.34
C VAL A 102 8.09 20.78 -8.92
N LYS A 103 8.39 19.75 -8.13
CA LYS A 103 8.48 18.38 -8.63
C LYS A 103 7.87 17.36 -7.66
N LEU A 104 6.91 16.59 -8.16
CA LEU A 104 6.33 15.43 -7.49
C LEU A 104 6.89 14.14 -8.10
N CYS A 105 7.37 13.22 -7.28
CA CYS A 105 7.69 11.86 -7.71
C CYS A 105 6.66 10.87 -7.18
N VAL A 106 6.19 9.96 -8.04
CA VAL A 106 5.17 8.97 -7.71
C VAL A 106 5.66 7.58 -8.06
N PHE A 107 5.50 6.62 -7.15
CA PHE A 107 5.99 5.24 -7.32
C PHE A 107 4.83 4.27 -7.11
N GLY A 108 4.51 3.42 -8.10
CA GLY A 108 3.37 2.51 -8.00
C GLY A 108 3.06 1.73 -9.28
N TYR A 109 2.02 0.87 -9.22
CA TYR A 109 1.46 0.21 -10.41
C TYR A 109 0.39 1.11 -11.03
N THR A 110 0.69 1.72 -12.18
CA THR A 110 -0.19 2.67 -12.89
C THR A 110 -0.83 3.69 -11.94
N PRO A 111 -0.02 4.37 -11.08
CA PRO A 111 -0.54 5.17 -9.99
C PRO A 111 -1.32 6.38 -10.54
N GLN A 112 -2.44 6.69 -9.89
CA GLN A 112 -3.28 7.83 -10.23
C GLN A 112 -3.30 8.79 -9.04
N VAL A 113 -2.86 10.03 -9.27
CA VAL A 113 -2.80 11.09 -8.26
C VAL A 113 -3.41 12.37 -8.82
N SER A 114 -4.07 13.15 -7.97
CA SER A 114 -4.50 14.51 -8.30
C SER A 114 -3.43 15.47 -7.76
N ALA A 115 -2.65 16.05 -8.66
CA ALA A 115 -1.44 16.81 -8.31
C ALA A 115 -1.34 18.15 -9.06
N SER A 116 -2.44 18.89 -9.13
CA SER A 116 -2.48 20.22 -9.77
C SER A 116 -1.56 21.26 -9.11
N ASN A 117 -1.12 21.01 -7.88
CA ASN A 117 -0.27 21.90 -7.09
C ASN A 117 1.23 21.71 -7.38
N PHE A 118 1.58 20.94 -8.41
CA PHE A 118 2.96 20.66 -8.79
C PHE A 118 3.23 20.98 -10.26
N ASP A 119 4.37 21.61 -10.53
CA ASP A 119 4.73 22.02 -11.90
C ASP A 119 5.05 20.81 -12.78
N THR A 120 5.83 19.86 -12.24
CA THR A 120 6.24 18.64 -12.94
C THR A 120 5.94 17.40 -12.10
N ILE A 121 5.43 16.35 -12.75
CA ILE A 121 5.16 15.06 -12.12
C ILE A 121 6.01 14.01 -12.81
N ILE A 122 6.76 13.23 -12.04
CA ILE A 122 7.51 12.08 -12.54
C ILE A 122 6.96 10.82 -11.88
N THR A 123 6.37 9.96 -12.68
CA THR A 123 5.82 8.68 -12.23
C THR A 123 6.76 7.56 -12.61
N TYR A 124 7.29 6.85 -11.63
CA TYR A 124 7.98 5.57 -11.83
C TYR A 124 6.95 4.45 -11.72
N ASP A 125 6.52 3.96 -12.87
CA ASP A 125 5.49 2.93 -13.00
C ASP A 125 6.12 1.54 -13.07
N PHE A 126 5.64 0.61 -12.23
CA PHE A 126 6.04 -0.80 -12.26
C PHE A 126 5.47 -1.58 -13.45
N ALA A 127 4.42 -1.06 -14.10
CA ALA A 127 3.77 -1.70 -15.26
C ALA A 127 4.22 -1.12 -16.61
N SER A 128 4.96 0.01 -16.63
CA SER A 128 5.42 0.63 -17.87
C SER A 128 6.75 0.07 -18.32
N ASN A 129 6.89 -0.16 -19.63
CA ASN A 129 8.15 -0.58 -20.26
C ASN A 129 8.85 0.55 -21.03
N GLU A 130 8.17 1.68 -21.22
CA GLU A 130 8.67 2.83 -21.95
C GLU A 130 8.42 4.14 -21.20
N THR A 131 9.21 5.15 -21.55
CA THR A 131 9.01 6.51 -21.06
C THR A 131 8.02 7.23 -21.97
N ARG A 132 7.02 7.87 -21.38
CA ARG A 132 6.02 8.67 -22.10
C ARG A 132 5.67 9.93 -21.33
N LYS A 133 5.25 10.97 -22.06
CA LYS A 133 4.86 12.26 -21.47
C LYS A 133 3.41 12.58 -21.78
N ILE A 134 2.65 12.96 -20.76
CA ILE A 134 1.24 13.36 -20.85
C ILE A 134 1.09 14.67 -20.08
N GLY A 135 0.92 15.77 -20.79
CA GLY A 135 0.92 17.10 -20.17
C GLY A 135 2.21 17.38 -19.40
N ASN A 136 2.08 17.71 -18.11
CA ASN A 136 3.20 17.92 -17.19
C ASN A 136 3.70 16.64 -16.48
N THR A 137 3.12 15.47 -16.82
CA THR A 137 3.49 14.18 -16.24
C THR A 137 4.41 13.41 -17.17
N GLU A 138 5.56 12.99 -16.67
CA GLU A 138 6.45 12.03 -17.32
C GLU A 138 6.32 10.67 -16.62
N ILE A 139 5.88 9.65 -17.35
CA ILE A 139 5.78 8.27 -16.86
C ILE A 139 7.01 7.53 -17.34
N ARG A 140 7.78 6.96 -16.42
CA ARG A 140 9.00 6.20 -16.65
C ARG A 140 8.85 4.78 -16.13
N PRO A 141 9.49 3.77 -16.74
CA PRO A 141 9.64 2.46 -16.13
C PRO A 141 10.40 2.57 -14.82
N PHE A 142 9.95 1.88 -13.77
CA PHE A 142 10.68 1.85 -12.49
C PHE A 142 12.13 1.38 -12.63
N SER A 143 12.42 0.50 -13.60
CA SER A 143 13.77 0.02 -13.90
C SER A 143 14.78 1.13 -14.24
N THR A 144 14.29 2.32 -14.65
CA THR A 144 15.13 3.48 -14.96
C THR A 144 15.52 4.32 -13.73
N LEU A 145 14.97 4.01 -12.55
CA LEU A 145 15.31 4.72 -11.32
C LEU A 145 16.78 4.46 -10.93
N THR A 146 17.57 5.53 -10.91
CA THR A 146 18.97 5.53 -10.44
C THR A 146 19.12 6.45 -9.23
N LYS A 147 18.81 7.73 -9.41
CA LYS A 147 18.69 8.73 -8.35
C LYS A 147 17.64 9.75 -8.76
N GLU A 148 16.83 10.22 -7.82
CA GLU A 148 15.82 11.22 -8.11
C GLU A 148 15.67 12.24 -6.98
N TYR A 149 15.46 13.50 -7.36
CA TYR A 149 15.21 14.60 -6.43
C TYR A 149 13.84 15.20 -6.72
N CYS A 150 13.04 15.40 -5.68
CA CYS A 150 11.70 15.94 -5.78
C CYS A 150 11.33 16.74 -4.53
N SER A 151 10.37 17.65 -4.62
CA SER A 151 9.84 18.34 -3.43
C SER A 151 9.00 17.40 -2.58
N THR A 152 8.27 16.49 -3.23
CA THR A 152 7.43 15.50 -2.55
C THR A 152 7.55 14.17 -3.27
N ALA A 153 7.67 13.08 -2.52
CA ALA A 153 7.57 11.72 -3.05
C ALA A 153 6.35 11.00 -2.48
N VAL A 154 5.58 10.39 -3.38
CA VAL A 154 4.40 9.57 -3.07
C VAL A 154 4.72 8.13 -3.41
N ILE A 155 4.80 7.30 -2.39
CA ILE A 155 5.14 5.89 -2.50
C ILE A 155 3.87 5.10 -2.27
N PHE A 156 3.40 4.37 -3.29
CA PHE A 156 2.23 3.51 -3.13
C PHE A 156 2.59 2.27 -2.31
N GLY A 157 1.73 1.84 -1.38
CA GLY A 157 1.95 0.66 -0.54
C GLY A 157 2.17 -0.65 -1.33
N SER A 158 1.87 -0.69 -2.63
CA SER A 158 2.29 -1.79 -3.51
C SER A 158 3.80 -2.01 -3.54
N THR A 159 4.60 -1.01 -3.15
CA THR A 159 6.06 -1.09 -3.03
C THR A 159 6.50 -2.02 -1.89
N LEU A 160 5.66 -2.19 -0.86
CA LEU A 160 5.84 -3.19 0.19
C LEU A 160 5.55 -4.60 -0.34
N VAL A 161 4.57 -4.74 -1.24
CA VAL A 161 4.21 -6.02 -1.86
C VAL A 161 5.31 -6.51 -2.80
N ASN A 162 5.83 -5.63 -3.67
CA ASN A 162 6.91 -5.99 -4.61
C ASN A 162 8.33 -5.82 -4.05
N ASN A 163 8.46 -5.49 -2.76
CA ASN A 163 9.74 -5.34 -2.07
C ASN A 163 10.70 -4.31 -2.69
N THR A 164 10.16 -3.20 -3.21
CA THR A 164 10.97 -2.12 -3.85
C THR A 164 11.10 -0.87 -2.99
N ILE A 165 10.39 -0.78 -1.87
CA ILE A 165 10.38 0.41 -1.02
C ILE A 165 11.76 0.82 -0.49
N ASP A 166 12.60 -0.12 -0.04
CA ASP A 166 13.96 0.19 0.44
C ASP A 166 14.85 0.76 -0.69
N LYS A 167 14.67 0.25 -1.92
CA LYS A 167 15.35 0.80 -3.11
C LYS A 167 14.88 2.22 -3.41
N ILE A 168 13.58 2.51 -3.30
CA ILE A 168 13.04 3.85 -3.52
C ILE A 168 13.60 4.83 -2.49
N ILE A 169 13.52 4.49 -1.20
CA ILE A 169 13.98 5.37 -0.12
C ILE A 169 15.49 5.65 -0.21
N SER A 170 16.29 4.70 -0.68
CA SER A 170 17.74 4.90 -0.87
C SER A 170 18.12 5.71 -2.12
N GLN A 171 17.23 5.80 -3.12
CA GLN A 171 17.49 6.46 -4.41
C GLN A 171 16.77 7.80 -4.56
N VAL A 172 15.77 8.09 -3.73
CA VAL A 172 14.96 9.30 -3.79
C VAL A 172 15.29 10.22 -2.64
N SER A 173 15.58 11.48 -2.96
CA SER A 173 15.66 12.55 -1.98
C SER A 173 14.45 13.47 -2.16
N ALA A 174 13.69 13.66 -1.08
CA ALA A 174 12.51 14.51 -1.07
C ALA A 174 12.37 15.27 0.24
N ASP A 175 11.79 16.46 0.18
CA ASP A 175 11.47 17.23 1.39
C ASP A 175 10.33 16.57 2.17
N HIS A 176 9.40 15.93 1.46
CA HIS A 176 8.24 15.24 2.04
C HIS A 176 8.06 13.84 1.46
N LEU A 177 7.87 12.85 2.34
CA LEU A 177 7.57 11.46 1.96
C LEU A 177 6.17 11.05 2.44
N ILE A 178 5.39 10.52 1.50
CA ILE A 178 4.00 10.08 1.73
C ILE A 178 3.86 8.61 1.35
N LEU A 179 3.37 7.77 2.26
CA LEU A 179 2.94 6.40 1.95
C LEU A 179 1.44 6.39 1.66
N THR A 180 1.00 5.89 0.49
CA THR A 180 -0.42 5.93 0.09
C THR A 180 -0.89 4.70 -0.67
N GLY A 181 -2.20 4.58 -0.88
CA GLY A 181 -2.79 3.52 -1.69
C GLY A 181 -3.34 2.36 -0.87
N ILE A 182 -3.91 1.40 -1.58
CA ILE A 182 -4.74 0.36 -0.96
C ILE A 182 -3.94 -0.58 -0.05
N SER A 183 -2.65 -0.79 -0.32
CA SER A 183 -1.78 -1.66 0.49
C SER A 183 -1.01 -0.91 1.60
N SER A 184 -1.33 0.36 1.90
CA SER A 184 -0.60 1.14 2.91
C SER A 184 -0.86 0.64 4.32
N VAL A 185 0.20 0.29 5.04
CA VAL A 185 0.15 -0.20 6.42
C VAL A 185 0.33 0.96 7.41
N ASP A 186 -0.42 0.94 8.51
CA ASP A 186 -0.33 1.92 9.59
C ASP A 186 0.75 1.52 10.60
N ALA A 187 2.00 1.89 10.32
CA ALA A 187 3.17 1.64 11.18
C ALA A 187 3.95 2.94 11.41
N PRO A 188 3.37 3.89 12.16
CA PRO A 188 3.87 5.26 12.25
C PRO A 188 5.27 5.36 12.83
N ILE A 189 5.66 4.49 13.77
CA ILE A 189 6.99 4.57 14.42
C ILE A 189 8.07 4.21 13.40
N THR A 190 7.95 3.07 12.74
CA THR A 190 8.88 2.63 11.71
C THR A 190 8.89 3.61 10.54
N LEU A 191 7.72 4.00 10.02
CA LEU A 191 7.65 4.90 8.86
C LEU A 191 8.32 6.25 9.14
N LYS A 192 8.15 6.82 10.34
CA LYS A 192 8.82 8.05 10.73
C LYS A 192 10.33 7.92 10.76
N ASN A 193 10.86 6.78 11.21
CA ASN A 193 12.31 6.51 11.20
C ASN A 193 12.90 6.49 9.77
N TYR A 194 12.08 6.23 8.76
CA TYR A 194 12.44 6.29 7.35
C TYR A 194 12.09 7.63 6.66
N GLY A 195 11.68 8.63 7.44
CA GLY A 195 11.41 9.99 6.94
C GLY A 195 10.01 10.18 6.35
N PHE A 196 9.09 9.22 6.48
CA PHE A 196 7.69 9.44 6.10
C PHE A 196 7.02 10.41 7.08
N GLU A 197 6.26 11.34 6.54
CA GLU A 197 5.51 12.33 7.31
C GLU A 197 4.01 12.06 7.30
N VAL A 198 3.53 11.35 6.27
CA VAL A 198 2.10 11.10 6.08
C VAL A 198 1.84 9.68 5.61
N ILE A 199 0.86 9.05 6.25
CA ILE A 199 0.28 7.78 5.82
C ILE A 199 -1.13 8.05 5.33
N SER A 200 -1.46 7.58 4.13
CA SER A 200 -2.80 7.58 3.57
C SER A 200 -3.29 6.16 3.39
N LYS A 201 -4.49 5.90 3.92
CA LYS A 201 -5.18 4.61 3.90
C LYS A 201 -6.54 4.75 3.25
N LEU A 202 -7.04 3.61 2.76
CA LEU A 202 -8.41 3.48 2.29
C LEU A 202 -9.21 2.67 3.31
N PHE A 203 -10.28 3.24 3.84
CA PHE A 203 -11.21 2.55 4.73
C PHE A 203 -12.49 2.18 3.97
N SER A 204 -13.01 0.99 4.24
CA SER A 204 -14.24 0.51 3.61
C SER A 204 -15.48 1.08 4.29
N SER A 205 -16.38 1.69 3.51
CA SER A 205 -17.71 2.09 4.01
C SER A 205 -18.65 0.90 4.17
N ASP A 206 -18.43 -0.18 3.42
CA ASP A 206 -19.12 -1.46 3.54
C ASP A 206 -18.10 -2.61 3.39
N LYS A 207 -17.72 -3.19 4.53
CA LYS A 207 -16.66 -4.21 4.60
C LYS A 207 -17.03 -5.50 3.87
N TYR A 208 -18.28 -5.95 3.99
CA TYR A 208 -18.74 -7.19 3.37
C TYR A 208 -18.84 -7.06 1.86
N ARG A 209 -19.39 -5.92 1.39
CA ARG A 209 -19.47 -5.64 -0.04
C ARG A 209 -18.09 -5.53 -0.66
N VAL A 210 -17.16 -4.84 0.01
CA VAL A 210 -15.77 -4.74 -0.43
C VAL A 210 -15.09 -6.11 -0.51
N PHE A 211 -15.20 -6.93 0.54
CA PHE A 211 -14.64 -8.29 0.53
C PHE A 211 -15.19 -9.11 -0.65
N ARG A 212 -16.51 -9.03 -0.88
CA ARG A 212 -17.16 -9.75 -1.98
C ARG A 212 -16.69 -9.26 -3.35
N ILE A 213 -16.56 -7.94 -3.55
CA ILE A 213 -16.02 -7.37 -4.79
C ILE A 213 -14.63 -7.92 -5.08
N VAL A 214 -13.75 -7.99 -4.06
CA VAL A 214 -12.43 -8.59 -4.23
C VAL A 214 -12.56 -10.05 -4.69
N CYS A 215 -13.37 -10.85 -4.00
CA CYS A 215 -13.55 -12.26 -4.37
C CYS A 215 -14.16 -12.52 -5.74
N GLU A 216 -14.96 -11.60 -6.25
CA GLU A 216 -15.55 -11.68 -7.58
C GLU A 216 -14.61 -11.13 -8.67
N GLY A 217 -13.37 -10.75 -8.33
CA GLY A 217 -12.38 -10.24 -9.29
C GLY A 217 -12.61 -8.77 -9.67
N GLY A 218 -13.31 -8.02 -8.82
CA GLY A 218 -13.60 -6.61 -9.06
C GLY A 218 -12.35 -5.74 -9.11
N ASN A 219 -12.37 -4.75 -9.99
CA ASN A 219 -11.28 -3.80 -10.18
C ASN A 219 -11.47 -2.51 -9.37
N ASN A 220 -10.54 -1.57 -9.56
CA ASN A 220 -10.54 -0.28 -8.86
C ASN A 220 -11.84 0.53 -9.06
N ARG A 221 -12.53 0.38 -10.20
CA ARG A 221 -13.84 1.05 -10.45
C ARG A 221 -14.95 0.47 -9.57
N ALA A 222 -14.96 -0.84 -9.33
CA ALA A 222 -15.94 -1.48 -8.47
C ALA A 222 -15.66 -1.17 -6.99
N LEU A 223 -14.39 -1.31 -6.57
CA LEU A 223 -13.96 -1.05 -5.20
C LEU A 223 -14.06 0.42 -4.81
N GLY A 224 -13.67 1.34 -5.69
CA GLY A 224 -13.60 2.78 -5.40
C GLY A 224 -14.92 3.40 -4.96
N LYS A 225 -16.06 2.76 -5.20
CA LYS A 225 -17.38 3.19 -4.72
C LYS A 225 -17.58 3.01 -3.22
N TYR A 226 -16.80 2.12 -2.60
CA TYR A 226 -16.93 1.73 -1.19
C TYR A 226 -15.66 1.97 -0.39
N MET A 227 -14.62 2.53 -1.01
CA MET A 227 -13.34 2.83 -0.38
C MET A 227 -13.19 4.35 -0.25
N ILE A 228 -13.05 4.83 0.98
CA ILE A 228 -12.91 6.25 1.29
C ILE A 228 -11.47 6.51 1.70
N ARG A 229 -10.87 7.58 1.17
CA ARG A 229 -9.49 7.96 1.45
C ARG A 229 -9.38 8.80 2.73
N TYR A 230 -8.41 8.43 3.54
CA TYR A 230 -8.08 9.05 4.80
C TYR A 230 -6.55 9.18 4.91
N PHE A 231 -6.07 10.18 5.63
CA PHE A 231 -4.65 10.35 5.92
C PHE A 231 -4.39 10.78 7.36
N ARG A 232 -3.16 10.52 7.82
CA ARG A 232 -2.65 10.88 9.14
C ARG A 232 -1.22 11.38 8.99
N LYS A 233 -0.91 12.50 9.63
CA LYS A 233 0.47 12.99 9.83
C LYS A 233 1.14 12.21 10.98
N ILE A 234 2.42 11.87 10.84
CA ILE A 234 3.18 11.03 11.80
C ILE A 234 4.46 11.68 12.29
#